data_AF-A0A1I3LGL8-F1
#
_entry.id   AF-A0A1I3LGL8-F1
#
_cell.length_a   1.000
_cell.length_b   1.000
_cell.length_c   1.000
_cell.angle_alpha   90.00
_cell.angle_beta   90.00
_cell.angle_gamma   90.00
#
_symmetry.space_group_name_H-M   'P 1'
#
loop_
_entity.id
_entity.type
_entity.pdbx_description
1 polymer ?
#
loop_
_entity_poly.entity_id
_entity_poly.type
_entity_poly.pdbx_seq_one_letter_code
_entity_poly.pdbx_strand_id
1 'polypeptide(L)'
;MASPYVTFNREQWRALRASTPLTISDEELACLQGVNENISMTEVAEIYLPLSRLLNLHVGATQELYQATHMFLGNQDGKVPFIIGIAGSVAVGKSTTARILQTLLSRWPNHPKVDLVTTDGFLYPNRVLEERGIMKRKGFPESYDLRKFIRFLSDVKSGIPEVKAPVYSHLVYDIVPDEWQMVRQPDILIVEGLNVLQPPRDTDKDQRISEVIVSDFFDFTIYVHADEKDIRHWYVERFKLLRQTAFSNPSSYFRRYASLSDEEATEVATGIWQEINGANLRQNILPTRVRAQLILDKGQDHMVQSVKLRKL
;
A
#
# COMPACT_ATOMS: atom_id res chain seq x y z
N MET A 1 1.74 -3.18 -30.52
CA MET A 1 2.64 -3.97 -29.65
C MET A 1 1.79 -4.87 -28.76
N ALA A 2 2.23 -6.10 -28.52
CA ALA A 2 1.54 -7.00 -27.58
C ALA A 2 1.66 -6.46 -26.15
N SER A 3 0.56 -6.46 -25.39
CA SER A 3 0.57 -6.06 -23.98
C SER A 3 1.27 -7.14 -23.13
N PRO A 4 2.13 -6.75 -22.16
CA PRO A 4 2.72 -7.68 -21.21
C PRO A 4 1.71 -8.20 -20.17
N TYR A 5 0.49 -7.67 -20.19
CA TYR A 5 -0.59 -8.07 -19.29
C TYR A 5 -1.64 -8.94 -19.99
N VAL A 6 -2.21 -9.86 -19.23
CA VAL A 6 -3.53 -10.46 -19.47
C VAL A 6 -4.55 -9.57 -18.75
N THR A 7 -5.56 -9.11 -19.47
CA THR A 7 -6.64 -8.28 -18.91
C THR A 7 -7.88 -9.13 -18.71
N PHE A 8 -8.43 -9.07 -17.51
CA PHE A 8 -9.70 -9.68 -17.14
C PHE A 8 -10.71 -8.57 -16.90
N ASN A 9 -11.88 -8.68 -17.52
CA ASN A 9 -13.04 -7.94 -17.04
C ASN A 9 -13.53 -8.54 -15.71
N ARG A 10 -14.44 -7.84 -15.03
CA ARG A 10 -14.98 -8.28 -13.73
C ARG A 10 -15.60 -9.69 -13.77
N GLU A 11 -16.34 -10.03 -14.82
CA GLU A 11 -17.01 -11.34 -14.94
C GLU A 11 -16.01 -12.50 -15.10
N GLN A 12 -14.97 -12.28 -15.91
CA GLN A 12 -13.88 -13.24 -16.08
C GLN A 12 -13.10 -13.42 -14.78
N TRP A 13 -12.84 -12.32 -14.05
CA TRP A 13 -12.10 -12.37 -12.80
C TRP A 13 -12.86 -13.12 -11.70
N ARG A 14 -14.16 -12.82 -11.49
CA ARG A 14 -14.96 -13.49 -10.46
C ARG A 14 -15.09 -15.00 -10.69
N ALA A 15 -15.08 -15.45 -11.95
CA ALA A 15 -15.11 -16.87 -12.28
C ALA A 15 -13.89 -17.64 -11.75
N LEU A 16 -12.76 -16.95 -11.50
CA LEU A 16 -11.54 -17.54 -10.94
C LEU A 16 -11.64 -17.82 -9.43
N ARG A 17 -12.73 -17.42 -8.76
CA ARG A 17 -12.99 -17.75 -7.35
C ARG A 17 -12.93 -19.25 -7.09
N ALA A 18 -13.38 -20.07 -8.05
CA ALA A 18 -13.57 -21.51 -7.91
C ALA A 18 -14.29 -21.86 -6.58
N SER A 19 -13.84 -22.89 -5.86
CA SER A 19 -14.41 -23.35 -4.59
C SER A 19 -13.88 -22.60 -3.34
N THR A 20 -13.24 -21.43 -3.49
CA THR A 20 -12.69 -20.70 -2.35
C THR A 20 -13.83 -20.19 -1.45
N PRO A 21 -13.89 -20.64 -0.18
CA PRO A 21 -14.94 -20.22 0.74
C PRO A 21 -14.79 -18.73 1.07
N LEU A 22 -15.93 -18.04 1.18
CA LEU A 22 -15.94 -16.68 1.72
C LEU A 22 -15.79 -16.81 3.23
N THR A 23 -14.70 -16.29 3.76
CA THR A 23 -14.38 -16.45 5.19
C THR A 23 -14.69 -15.17 5.98
N ILE A 24 -14.82 -14.01 5.33
CA ILE A 24 -15.04 -12.69 5.98
C ILE A 24 -16.52 -12.53 6.28
N SER A 25 -16.84 -12.03 7.48
CA SER A 25 -18.19 -11.60 7.86
C SER A 25 -18.43 -10.12 7.52
N ASP A 26 -19.71 -9.72 7.43
CA ASP A 26 -20.09 -8.31 7.22
C ASP A 26 -19.52 -7.38 8.30
N GLU A 27 -19.53 -7.82 9.57
CA GLU A 27 -19.01 -7.05 10.71
C GLU A 27 -17.50 -6.81 10.59
N GLU A 28 -16.74 -7.85 10.26
CA GLU A 28 -15.29 -7.71 10.00
C GLU A 28 -15.03 -6.77 8.83
N LEU A 29 -15.79 -6.90 7.74
CA LEU A 29 -15.61 -6.04 6.57
C LEU A 29 -15.85 -4.57 6.91
N ALA A 30 -16.86 -4.25 7.72
CA ALA A 30 -17.12 -2.90 8.18
C ALA A 30 -15.94 -2.30 8.96
N CYS A 31 -15.21 -3.11 9.74
CA CYS A 31 -14.02 -2.66 10.45
C CYS A 31 -12.77 -2.48 9.55
N LEU A 32 -12.70 -3.15 8.40
CA LEU A 32 -11.56 -3.05 7.47
C LEU A 32 -11.68 -1.87 6.50
N GLN A 33 -12.89 -1.38 6.27
CA GLN A 33 -13.17 -0.27 5.35
C GLN A 33 -12.49 1.05 5.78
N GLY A 34 -12.06 1.83 4.80
CA GLY A 34 -11.57 3.19 5.04
C GLY A 34 -12.72 4.16 5.31
N VAL A 35 -12.39 5.34 5.84
CA VAL A 35 -13.35 6.38 6.27
C VAL A 35 -14.39 6.73 5.18
N ASN A 36 -14.04 6.63 3.89
CA ASN A 36 -14.96 6.96 2.79
C ASN A 36 -15.00 5.84 1.72
N GLU A 37 -14.87 4.58 2.12
CA GLU A 37 -14.86 3.46 1.18
C GLU A 37 -15.94 2.44 1.54
N ASN A 38 -16.97 2.35 0.70
CA ASN A 38 -18.05 1.38 0.85
C ASN A 38 -17.74 0.11 0.03
N ILE A 39 -16.90 -0.77 0.57
CA ILE A 39 -16.60 -2.05 -0.08
C ILE A 39 -17.70 -3.05 0.28
N SER A 40 -18.49 -3.48 -0.71
CA SER A 40 -19.53 -4.49 -0.47
C SER A 40 -18.95 -5.89 -0.26
N MET A 41 -19.70 -6.78 0.41
CA MET A 41 -19.35 -8.20 0.46
C MET A 41 -19.25 -8.83 -0.94
N THR A 42 -20.05 -8.34 -1.89
CA THR A 42 -19.95 -8.73 -3.30
C THR A 42 -18.59 -8.38 -3.87
N GLU A 43 -18.05 -7.20 -3.59
CA GLU A 43 -16.70 -6.80 -4.02
C GLU A 43 -15.63 -7.73 -3.41
N VAL A 44 -15.73 -8.06 -2.13
CA VAL A 44 -14.82 -9.02 -1.48
C VAL A 44 -14.88 -10.38 -2.15
N ALA A 45 -16.08 -10.91 -2.39
CA ALA A 45 -16.28 -12.22 -2.96
C ALA A 45 -15.85 -12.32 -4.43
N GLU A 46 -16.12 -11.28 -5.23
CA GLU A 46 -15.86 -11.27 -6.68
C GLU A 46 -14.43 -10.86 -7.03
N ILE A 47 -13.78 -10.01 -6.22
CA ILE A 47 -12.46 -9.44 -6.54
C ILE A 47 -11.36 -9.94 -5.62
N TYR A 48 -11.54 -9.77 -4.31
CA TYR A 48 -10.49 -9.99 -3.34
C TYR A 48 -10.28 -11.47 -2.99
N LEU A 49 -11.32 -12.31 -3.04
CA LEU A 49 -11.18 -13.76 -2.89
C LEU A 49 -10.34 -14.39 -4.01
N PRO A 50 -10.66 -14.22 -5.32
CA PRO A 50 -9.80 -14.71 -6.39
C PRO A 50 -8.36 -14.18 -6.29
N LEU A 51 -8.19 -12.91 -5.89
CA LEU A 51 -6.88 -12.31 -5.68
C LEU A 51 -6.11 -12.99 -4.54
N SER A 52 -6.74 -13.22 -3.39
CA SER A 52 -6.11 -13.93 -2.26
C SER A 52 -5.70 -15.35 -2.63
N ARG A 53 -6.51 -16.04 -3.46
CA ARG A 53 -6.18 -17.37 -3.98
C ARG A 53 -4.98 -17.32 -4.92
N LEU A 54 -4.94 -16.36 -5.85
CA LEU A 54 -3.79 -16.16 -6.74
C LEU A 54 -2.51 -15.92 -5.91
N LEU A 55 -2.57 -15.02 -4.93
CA LEU A 55 -1.45 -14.73 -4.04
C LEU A 55 -1.03 -15.97 -3.25
N ASN A 56 -1.97 -16.77 -2.75
CA ASN A 56 -1.67 -18.04 -2.07
C ASN A 56 -0.88 -19.02 -2.96
N LEU A 57 -1.23 -19.11 -4.26
CA LEU A 57 -0.46 -19.94 -5.20
C LEU A 57 0.97 -19.43 -5.38
N HIS A 58 1.16 -18.11 -5.49
CA HIS A 58 2.50 -17.50 -5.56
C HIS A 58 3.31 -17.73 -4.29
N VAL A 59 2.68 -17.62 -3.12
CA VAL A 59 3.33 -17.88 -1.82
C VAL A 59 3.80 -19.32 -1.74
N GLY A 60 2.92 -20.29 -2.06
CA GLY A 60 3.27 -21.72 -2.05
C GLY A 60 4.44 -22.05 -2.98
N ALA A 61 4.38 -21.60 -4.24
CA ALA A 61 5.47 -21.83 -5.20
C ALA A 61 6.81 -21.20 -4.76
N THR A 62 6.75 -20.04 -4.10
CA THR A 62 7.95 -19.35 -3.61
C THR A 62 8.54 -20.05 -2.39
N GLN A 63 7.70 -20.54 -1.48
CA GLN A 63 8.14 -21.35 -0.33
C GLN A 63 8.85 -22.64 -0.78
N GLU A 64 8.30 -23.33 -1.78
CA GLU A 64 8.94 -24.52 -2.38
C GLU A 64 10.31 -24.19 -2.99
N LEU A 65 10.41 -23.08 -3.73
CA LEU A 65 11.67 -22.63 -4.31
C LEU A 65 12.73 -22.31 -3.24
N TYR A 66 12.33 -21.63 -2.16
CA TYR A 66 13.24 -21.36 -1.04
C TYR A 66 13.73 -22.66 -0.41
N GLN A 67 12.83 -23.62 -0.12
CA GLN A 67 13.21 -24.92 0.44
C GLN A 67 14.21 -25.67 -0.43
N ALA A 68 13.96 -25.74 -1.75
CA ALA A 68 14.89 -26.37 -2.69
C ALA A 68 16.27 -25.70 -2.71
N THR A 69 16.30 -24.36 -2.65
CA THR A 69 17.54 -23.57 -2.61
C THR A 69 18.31 -23.78 -1.31
N HIS A 70 17.63 -23.80 -0.16
CA HIS A 70 18.23 -24.09 1.14
C HIS A 70 18.85 -25.49 1.18
N MET A 71 18.14 -26.50 0.67
CA MET A 71 18.66 -27.86 0.55
C MET A 71 19.92 -27.93 -0.32
N PHE A 72 19.93 -27.22 -1.46
CA PHE A 72 21.08 -27.16 -2.36
C PHE A 72 22.31 -26.49 -1.72
N LEU A 73 22.11 -25.39 -0.99
CA LEU A 73 23.19 -24.62 -0.37
C LEU A 73 23.69 -25.21 0.96
N GLY A 74 23.01 -26.22 1.51
CA GLY A 74 23.36 -26.81 2.81
C GLY A 74 23.12 -25.87 4.00
N ASN A 75 22.39 -24.77 3.81
CA ASN A 75 22.10 -23.77 4.83
C ASN A 75 20.70 -23.98 5.42
N GLN A 76 20.60 -23.90 6.75
CA GLN A 76 19.37 -24.08 7.53
C GLN A 76 18.67 -22.75 7.92
N ASP A 77 19.17 -21.60 7.44
CA ASP A 77 18.82 -20.35 8.12
C ASP A 77 17.54 -19.69 7.60
N GLY A 78 16.57 -19.57 8.52
CA GLY A 78 15.56 -18.51 8.57
C GLY A 78 14.36 -18.66 7.64
N LYS A 79 13.16 -18.45 8.18
CA LYS A 79 11.94 -18.26 7.38
C LYS A 79 12.02 -16.89 6.68
N VAL A 80 12.17 -16.89 5.35
CA VAL A 80 12.12 -15.67 4.55
C VAL A 80 10.65 -15.35 4.21
N PRO A 81 10.12 -14.17 4.61
CA PRO A 81 8.75 -13.80 4.31
C PRO A 81 8.55 -13.52 2.82
N PHE A 82 7.34 -13.84 2.35
CA PHE A 82 6.84 -13.38 1.07
C PHE A 82 6.34 -11.93 1.21
N ILE A 83 6.92 -10.98 0.47
CA ILE A 83 6.63 -9.56 0.62
C ILE A 83 5.74 -9.09 -0.55
N ILE A 84 4.57 -8.56 -0.20
CA ILE A 84 3.60 -8.01 -1.14
C ILE A 84 3.66 -6.48 -1.09
N GLY A 85 4.04 -5.84 -2.20
CA GLY A 85 4.00 -4.39 -2.33
C GLY A 85 2.65 -3.90 -2.86
N ILE A 86 2.00 -2.94 -2.18
CA ILE A 86 0.75 -2.31 -2.65
C ILE A 86 0.99 -0.82 -2.89
N ALA A 87 0.87 -0.41 -4.15
CA ALA A 87 1.09 0.96 -4.61
C ALA A 87 -0.17 1.60 -5.22
N GLY A 88 -0.12 2.91 -5.47
CA GLY A 88 -1.25 3.68 -5.98
C GLY A 88 -1.37 5.08 -5.34
N SER A 89 -2.28 5.89 -5.87
CA SER A 89 -2.44 7.28 -5.42
C SER A 89 -2.95 7.41 -3.98
N VAL A 90 -2.75 8.57 -3.37
CA VAL A 90 -3.49 8.97 -2.15
C VAL A 90 -5.00 8.86 -2.43
N ALA A 91 -5.77 8.38 -1.45
CA ALA A 91 -7.23 8.20 -1.52
C ALA A 91 -7.76 7.16 -2.55
N VAL A 92 -6.90 6.43 -3.26
CA VAL A 92 -7.36 5.39 -4.22
C VAL A 92 -7.87 4.10 -3.52
N GLY A 93 -7.58 3.94 -2.23
CA GLY A 93 -8.02 2.80 -1.40
C GLY A 93 -6.99 1.70 -1.14
N LYS A 94 -5.69 2.02 -1.22
CA LYS A 94 -4.61 1.06 -0.93
C LYS A 94 -4.69 0.45 0.46
N SER A 95 -4.85 1.26 1.50
CA SER A 95 -4.85 0.78 2.88
C SER A 95 -6.03 -0.16 3.15
N THR A 96 -7.17 0.08 2.52
CA THR A 96 -8.33 -0.82 2.58
C THR A 96 -8.05 -2.13 1.84
N THR A 97 -7.52 -2.06 0.61
CA THR A 97 -7.06 -3.26 -0.12
C THR A 97 -6.07 -4.07 0.71
N ALA A 98 -5.11 -3.41 1.37
CA ALA A 98 -4.09 -4.05 2.18
C ALA A 98 -4.68 -4.76 3.41
N ARG A 99 -5.60 -4.11 4.15
CA ARG A 99 -6.28 -4.71 5.31
C ARG A 99 -7.20 -5.88 4.94
N ILE A 100 -7.90 -5.80 3.80
CA ILE A 100 -8.70 -6.91 3.29
C ILE A 100 -7.80 -8.09 2.93
N LEU A 101 -6.71 -7.85 2.18
CA LEU A 101 -5.78 -8.90 1.82
C LEU A 101 -5.07 -9.51 3.04
N GLN A 102 -4.69 -8.69 4.03
CA GLN A 102 -4.13 -9.18 5.29
C GLN A 102 -5.07 -10.21 5.93
N THR A 103 -6.35 -9.85 6.07
CA THR A 103 -7.38 -10.69 6.70
C THR A 103 -7.66 -11.96 5.89
N LEU A 104 -7.74 -11.85 4.56
CA LEU A 104 -8.00 -13.01 3.70
C LEU A 104 -6.81 -13.97 3.66
N LEU A 105 -5.58 -13.45 3.61
CA LEU A 105 -4.37 -14.27 3.53
C LEU A 105 -4.10 -14.98 4.86
N SER A 106 -4.30 -14.33 6.01
CA SER A 106 -4.06 -14.95 7.33
C SER A 106 -4.94 -16.15 7.64
N ARG A 107 -5.95 -16.44 6.81
CA ARG A 107 -6.88 -17.57 6.96
C ARG A 107 -6.47 -18.81 6.20
N TRP A 108 -5.41 -18.74 5.40
CA TRP A 108 -4.86 -19.91 4.74
C TRP A 108 -3.92 -20.65 5.70
N PRO A 109 -4.02 -21.99 5.80
CA PRO A 109 -3.21 -22.76 6.76
C PRO A 109 -1.70 -22.69 6.56
N ASN A 110 -1.24 -22.42 5.32
CA ASN A 110 0.17 -22.39 4.94
C ASN A 110 0.87 -21.03 5.20
N HIS A 111 0.13 -19.99 5.62
CA HIS A 111 0.71 -18.69 5.99
C HIS A 111 -0.14 -17.90 7.00
N PRO A 112 -0.33 -18.43 8.23
CA PRO A 112 -1.24 -17.82 9.19
C PRO A 112 -0.79 -16.43 9.69
N LYS A 113 0.51 -16.10 9.60
CA LYS A 113 1.03 -14.82 10.09
C LYS A 113 1.24 -13.82 8.96
N VAL A 114 0.34 -12.84 8.88
CA VAL A 114 0.38 -11.76 7.88
C VAL A 114 0.49 -10.40 8.57
N ASP A 115 1.63 -9.75 8.42
CA ASP A 115 1.87 -8.40 8.96
C ASP A 115 1.63 -7.35 7.86
N LEU A 116 1.19 -6.16 8.25
CA LEU A 116 0.97 -5.00 7.36
C LEU A 116 1.79 -3.81 7.86
N VAL A 117 2.63 -3.24 7.01
CA VAL A 117 3.41 -2.02 7.28
C VAL A 117 3.10 -0.96 6.24
N THR A 118 2.94 0.29 6.66
CA THR A 118 2.77 1.42 5.76
C THR A 118 4.09 2.15 5.55
N THR A 119 4.34 2.66 4.34
CA THR A 119 5.58 3.41 4.08
C THR A 119 5.57 4.82 4.68
N ASP A 120 4.41 5.31 5.12
CA ASP A 120 4.26 6.60 5.82
C ASP A 120 5.13 6.67 7.08
N GLY A 121 5.35 5.53 7.76
CA GLY A 121 6.29 5.40 8.88
C GLY A 121 7.75 5.70 8.53
N PHE A 122 8.09 5.71 7.24
CA PHE A 122 9.43 6.02 6.74
C PHE A 122 9.54 7.43 6.16
N LEU A 123 8.53 8.28 6.37
CA LEU A 123 8.68 9.72 6.15
C LEU A 123 9.71 10.30 7.14
N TYR A 124 10.41 11.35 6.72
CA TYR A 124 11.15 12.15 7.69
C TYR A 124 10.16 12.84 8.67
N PRO A 125 10.52 12.99 9.95
CA PRO A 125 9.73 13.78 10.89
C PRO A 125 9.53 15.22 10.41
N ASN A 126 8.43 15.87 10.81
CA ASN A 126 8.10 17.23 10.36
C ASN A 126 9.24 18.21 10.61
N ARG A 127 9.94 18.12 11.75
CA ARG A 127 11.12 18.94 12.06
C ARG A 127 12.16 18.91 10.94
N VAL A 128 12.45 17.74 10.38
CA VAL A 128 13.42 17.57 9.29
C VAL A 128 12.87 18.06 7.96
N LEU A 129 11.57 17.85 7.71
CA LEU A 129 10.91 18.36 6.50
C LEU A 129 10.85 19.89 6.49
N GLU A 130 10.66 20.53 7.66
CA GLU A 130 10.68 21.99 7.86
C GLU A 130 12.08 22.56 7.66
N GLU A 131 13.10 21.97 8.29
CA GLU A 131 14.52 22.35 8.09
C GLU A 131 14.94 22.31 6.62
N ARG A 132 14.39 21.35 5.86
CA ARG A 132 14.66 21.18 4.42
C ARG A 132 13.73 22.01 3.52
N GLY A 133 12.74 22.70 4.06
CA GLY A 133 11.76 23.49 3.29
C GLY A 133 10.81 22.66 2.42
N ILE A 134 10.62 21.37 2.72
CA ILE A 134 9.87 20.39 1.91
C ILE A 134 8.57 19.91 2.58
N MET A 135 8.02 20.65 3.55
CA MET A 135 6.74 20.29 4.19
C MET A 135 5.58 20.12 3.20
N LYS A 136 5.53 20.94 2.14
CA LYS A 136 4.53 20.83 1.06
C LYS A 136 4.81 19.70 0.07
N ARG A 137 5.88 18.93 0.29
CA ARG A 137 6.30 17.79 -0.53
C ARG A 137 6.17 16.46 0.24
N LYS A 138 5.41 16.42 1.33
CA LYS A 138 5.15 15.19 2.07
C LYS A 138 4.47 14.16 1.14
N GLY A 139 5.03 12.96 1.07
CA GLY A 139 4.63 11.90 0.14
C GLY A 139 5.38 11.91 -1.20
N PHE A 140 6.14 12.97 -1.52
CA PHE A 140 7.11 12.94 -2.64
C PHE A 140 8.36 12.16 -2.23
N PRO A 141 9.15 11.64 -3.19
CA PRO A 141 10.26 10.73 -2.87
C PRO A 141 11.29 11.30 -1.90
N GLU A 142 11.62 12.58 -2.01
CA GLU A 142 12.57 13.27 -1.12
C GLU A 142 12.08 13.44 0.33
N SER A 143 10.79 13.20 0.59
CA SER A 143 10.23 13.26 1.94
C SER A 143 10.39 11.96 2.73
N TYR A 144 10.89 10.89 2.12
CA TYR A 144 11.12 9.60 2.76
C TYR A 144 12.59 9.38 3.13
N ASP A 145 12.82 8.73 4.26
CA ASP A 145 14.09 8.10 4.62
C ASP A 145 14.20 6.74 3.91
N LEU A 146 14.57 6.79 2.64
CA LEU A 146 14.69 5.59 1.79
C LEU A 146 15.71 4.59 2.35
N ARG A 147 16.78 5.06 3.01
CA ARG A 147 17.79 4.19 3.61
C ARG A 147 17.21 3.35 4.73
N LYS A 148 16.46 4.00 5.62
CA LYS A 148 15.78 3.32 6.72
C LYS A 148 14.76 2.31 6.21
N PHE A 149 14.06 2.64 5.12
CA PHE A 149 13.10 1.73 4.49
C PHE A 149 13.77 0.51 3.82
N ILE A 150 14.83 0.72 3.03
CA ILE A 150 15.60 -0.37 2.43
C ILE A 150 16.22 -1.26 3.50
N ARG A 151 16.77 -0.67 4.56
CA ARG A 151 17.30 -1.43 5.70
C ARG A 151 16.22 -2.29 6.36
N PHE A 152 15.02 -1.74 6.58
CA PHE A 152 13.91 -2.51 7.11
C PHE A 152 13.57 -3.73 6.23
N LEU A 153 13.45 -3.54 4.91
CA LEU A 153 13.16 -4.64 3.98
C LEU A 153 14.28 -5.67 3.94
N SER A 154 15.53 -5.21 3.96
CA SER A 154 16.72 -6.08 3.98
C SER A 154 16.81 -6.90 5.26
N ASP A 155 16.58 -6.28 6.43
CA ASP A 155 16.55 -6.95 7.73
C ASP A 155 15.46 -8.03 7.77
N VAL A 156 14.27 -7.72 7.22
CA VAL A 156 13.17 -8.67 7.10
C VAL A 156 13.51 -9.83 6.16
N LYS A 157 14.04 -9.56 4.96
CA LYS A 157 14.44 -10.61 3.99
C LYS A 157 15.64 -11.44 4.47
N SER A 158 16.46 -10.89 5.37
CA SER A 158 17.57 -11.61 6.01
C SER A 158 17.12 -12.52 7.16
N GLY A 159 15.82 -12.57 7.45
CA GLY A 159 15.27 -13.45 8.49
C GLY A 159 15.57 -12.98 9.91
N ILE A 160 15.86 -11.69 10.14
CA ILE A 160 16.06 -11.17 11.50
C ILE A 160 14.79 -11.42 12.35
N PRO A 161 14.92 -11.99 13.57
CA PRO A 161 13.75 -12.40 14.36
C PRO A 161 12.74 -11.29 14.66
N GLU A 162 13.23 -10.06 14.83
CA GLU A 162 12.42 -8.91 15.17
C GLU A 162 12.99 -7.65 14.51
N VAL A 163 12.17 -7.00 13.68
CA VAL A 163 12.52 -5.78 12.94
C VAL A 163 11.54 -4.67 13.29
N LYS A 164 12.05 -3.47 13.54
CA LYS A 164 11.24 -2.30 13.93
C LYS A 164 10.86 -1.46 12.71
N ALA A 165 9.56 -1.24 12.50
CA ALA A 165 9.04 -0.23 11.58
C ALA A 165 8.57 1.00 12.38
N PRO A 166 8.93 2.24 11.98
CA PRO A 166 8.46 3.42 12.70
C PRO A 166 6.97 3.64 12.46
N VAL A 167 6.29 4.26 13.42
CA VAL A 167 4.85 4.53 13.33
C VAL A 167 4.60 5.97 12.88
N TYR A 168 3.72 6.15 11.89
CA TYR A 168 3.19 7.44 11.47
C TYR A 168 1.76 7.60 11.96
N SER A 169 1.44 8.78 12.51
CA SER A 169 0.08 9.09 12.95
C SER A 169 -0.55 10.14 12.04
N HIS A 170 -1.66 9.77 11.40
CA HIS A 170 -2.47 10.73 10.62
C HIS A 170 -3.21 11.75 11.49
N LEU A 171 -3.33 11.52 12.81
CA LEU A 171 -3.95 12.47 13.74
C LEU A 171 -3.04 13.67 13.99
N VAL A 172 -1.79 13.41 14.42
CA VAL A 172 -0.79 14.47 14.65
C VAL A 172 -0.02 14.84 13.38
N TYR A 173 -0.23 14.08 12.29
CA TYR A 173 0.40 14.27 10.99
C TYR A 173 1.94 14.26 11.06
N ASP A 174 2.51 13.33 11.84
CA ASP A 174 3.95 13.17 12.01
C ASP A 174 4.33 11.73 12.41
N ILE A 175 5.62 11.43 12.37
CA ILE A 175 6.21 10.24 13.00
C ILE A 175 6.00 10.34 14.51
N VAL A 176 5.52 9.25 15.13
CA VAL A 176 5.35 9.20 16.58
C VAL A 176 6.70 8.87 17.24
N PRO A 177 7.25 9.74 18.09
CA PRO A 177 8.52 9.47 18.77
C PRO A 177 8.44 8.19 19.61
N ASP A 178 9.52 7.40 19.58
CA ASP A 178 9.69 6.19 20.39
C ASP A 178 8.65 5.08 20.19
N GLU A 179 7.74 5.23 19.21
CA GLU A 179 6.76 4.22 18.84
C GLU A 179 7.20 3.42 17.61
N TRP A 180 7.10 2.10 17.72
CA TRP A 180 7.53 1.18 16.69
C TRP A 180 6.51 0.04 16.55
N GLN A 181 6.19 -0.31 15.30
CA GLN A 181 5.56 -1.57 14.99
C GLN A 181 6.63 -2.67 14.93
N MET A 182 6.40 -3.75 15.67
CA MET A 182 7.31 -4.89 15.72
C MET A 182 6.91 -5.92 14.67
N VAL A 183 7.77 -6.18 13.68
CA VAL A 183 7.59 -7.22 12.67
C VAL A 183 8.43 -8.43 13.07
N ARG A 184 7.80 -9.59 13.25
CA ARG A 184 8.43 -10.78 13.84
C ARG A 184 8.35 -11.99 12.90
N GLN A 185 9.20 -12.06 11.88
CA GLN A 185 9.24 -13.16 10.89
C GLN A 185 7.84 -13.65 10.44
N PRO A 186 7.02 -12.76 9.82
CA PRO A 186 5.72 -13.18 9.28
C PRO A 186 5.89 -14.20 8.16
N ASP A 187 4.83 -14.91 7.80
CA ASP A 187 4.78 -15.67 6.54
C ASP A 187 4.71 -14.71 5.35
N ILE A 188 3.88 -13.67 5.49
CA ILE A 188 3.66 -12.65 4.49
C ILE A 188 3.80 -11.28 5.13
N LEU A 189 4.59 -10.40 4.50
CA LEU A 189 4.62 -8.98 4.84
C LEU A 189 3.95 -8.17 3.73
N ILE A 190 2.85 -7.52 4.03
CA ILE A 190 2.23 -6.55 3.12
C ILE A 190 2.84 -5.18 3.42
N VAL A 191 3.37 -4.53 2.39
CA VAL A 191 3.93 -3.18 2.47
C VAL A 191 3.12 -2.26 1.56
N GLU A 192 2.44 -1.29 2.15
CA GLU A 192 1.56 -0.38 1.43
C GLU A 192 2.11 1.05 1.43
N GLY A 193 2.15 1.70 0.26
CA GLY A 193 2.61 3.08 0.19
C GLY A 193 2.72 3.67 -1.20
N LEU A 194 3.02 4.98 -1.25
CA LEU A 194 3.14 5.72 -2.52
C LEU A 194 4.42 5.38 -3.31
N ASN A 195 5.48 4.98 -2.60
CA ASN A 195 6.84 4.84 -3.11
C ASN A 195 7.30 3.38 -3.33
N VAL A 196 6.44 2.39 -3.05
CA VAL A 196 6.75 0.95 -3.13
C VAL A 196 7.30 0.52 -4.51
N LEU A 197 6.87 1.16 -5.60
CA LEU A 197 7.29 0.82 -6.97
C LEU A 197 8.25 1.82 -7.61
N GLN A 198 8.72 2.82 -6.86
CA GLN A 198 9.57 3.86 -7.42
C GLN A 198 10.91 3.27 -7.90
N PRO A 199 11.39 3.69 -9.09
CA PRO A 199 12.73 3.35 -9.53
C PRO A 199 13.76 4.10 -8.67
N PRO A 200 15.04 3.67 -8.69
CA PRO A 200 16.13 4.46 -8.12
C PRO A 200 16.20 5.82 -8.81
N ARG A 201 16.68 6.84 -8.09
CA ARG A 201 16.84 8.19 -8.63
C ARG A 201 18.29 8.62 -8.55
N ASP A 202 18.78 9.19 -9.65
CA ASP A 202 20.13 9.77 -9.76
C ASP A 202 20.39 10.92 -8.75
N THR A 203 19.35 11.46 -8.11
CA THR A 203 19.45 12.56 -7.15
C THR A 203 19.89 12.14 -5.75
N ASP A 204 19.97 10.84 -5.46
CA ASP A 204 20.55 10.38 -4.20
C ASP A 204 22.06 10.63 -4.24
N LYS A 205 22.49 11.70 -3.56
CA LYS A 205 23.91 12.10 -3.41
C LYS A 205 24.81 10.99 -2.86
N ASP A 206 24.24 9.87 -2.43
CA ASP A 206 24.91 8.70 -1.90
C ASP A 206 24.73 7.55 -2.89
N GLN A 207 25.66 7.50 -3.86
CA GLN A 207 25.64 6.58 -5.00
C GLN A 207 25.49 5.09 -4.61
N ARG A 208 25.86 4.72 -3.37
CA ARG A 208 25.76 3.33 -2.88
C ARG A 208 24.34 2.85 -2.60
N ILE A 209 23.39 3.75 -2.35
CA ILE A 209 21.97 3.39 -2.15
C ILE A 209 21.22 3.39 -3.49
N SER A 210 21.72 4.16 -4.46
CA SER A 210 21.15 4.25 -5.81
C SER A 210 21.17 2.93 -6.60
N GLU A 211 21.90 1.91 -6.11
CA GLU A 211 21.99 0.60 -6.76
C GLU A 211 20.89 -0.38 -6.32
N VAL A 212 20.31 -0.21 -5.12
CA VAL A 212 19.33 -1.16 -4.58
C VAL A 212 17.92 -0.66 -4.85
N ILE A 213 17.17 -1.39 -5.68
CA ILE A 213 15.79 -1.03 -6.02
C ILE A 213 14.84 -1.61 -4.98
N VAL A 214 13.99 -0.77 -4.38
CA VAL A 214 12.96 -1.23 -3.42
C VAL A 214 12.11 -2.37 -4.01
N SER A 215 11.85 -2.31 -5.32
CA SER A 215 11.08 -3.35 -6.03
C SER A 215 11.68 -4.75 -5.94
N ASP A 216 12.98 -4.86 -5.72
CA ASP A 216 13.69 -6.15 -5.71
C ASP A 216 13.42 -6.94 -4.42
N PHE A 217 12.90 -6.28 -3.38
CA PHE A 217 12.48 -6.94 -2.15
C PHE A 217 11.07 -7.52 -2.23
N PHE A 218 10.26 -7.13 -3.22
CA PHE A 218 8.87 -7.59 -3.34
C PHE A 218 8.76 -8.82 -4.24
N ASP A 219 8.19 -9.90 -3.71
CA ASP A 219 7.92 -11.11 -4.48
C ASP A 219 6.66 -10.93 -5.36
N PHE A 220 5.74 -10.06 -4.95
CA PHE A 220 4.56 -9.68 -5.74
C PHE A 220 4.17 -8.22 -5.49
N THR A 221 3.73 -7.51 -6.53
CA THR A 221 3.27 -6.14 -6.38
C THR A 221 1.94 -5.87 -7.07
N ILE A 222 1.12 -5.07 -6.39
CA ILE A 222 -0.22 -4.67 -6.78
C ILE A 222 -0.23 -3.15 -6.91
N TYR A 223 -0.78 -2.64 -8.00
CA TYR A 223 -1.07 -1.22 -8.17
C TYR A 223 -2.58 -1.00 -8.20
N VAL A 224 -3.09 -0.20 -7.25
CA VAL A 224 -4.50 0.22 -7.23
C VAL A 224 -4.65 1.50 -8.07
N HIS A 225 -5.38 1.40 -9.17
CA HIS A 225 -5.56 2.44 -10.17
C HIS A 225 -7.01 2.92 -10.23
N ALA A 226 -7.19 4.19 -10.60
CA ALA A 226 -8.44 4.80 -11.01
C ALA A 226 -8.11 6.05 -11.83
N ASP A 227 -9.10 6.62 -12.52
CA ASP A 227 -8.92 7.89 -13.21
C ASP A 227 -8.64 9.03 -12.22
N GLU A 228 -7.77 9.97 -12.60
CA GLU A 228 -7.36 11.06 -11.70
C GLU A 228 -8.56 11.88 -11.19
N LYS A 229 -9.56 12.11 -12.04
CA LYS A 229 -10.79 12.84 -11.69
C LYS A 229 -11.55 12.16 -10.54
N ASP A 230 -11.58 10.83 -10.51
CA ASP A 230 -12.31 10.04 -9.52
C ASP A 230 -11.52 10.03 -8.22
N ILE A 231 -10.19 9.85 -8.30
CA ILE A 231 -9.33 9.92 -7.11
C ILE A 231 -9.39 11.31 -6.46
N ARG A 232 -9.42 12.37 -7.26
CA ARG A 232 -9.61 13.74 -6.76
C ARG A 232 -10.95 13.87 -6.03
N HIS A 233 -12.02 13.35 -6.62
CA HIS A 233 -13.34 13.38 -6.01
C HIS A 233 -13.33 12.65 -4.66
N TRP A 234 -12.81 11.42 -4.61
CA TRP A 234 -12.69 10.64 -3.37
C TRP A 234 -11.83 11.31 -2.31
N TYR A 235 -10.74 11.98 -2.73
CA TYR A 235 -9.90 12.75 -1.83
C TYR A 235 -10.66 13.91 -1.18
N VAL A 236 -11.42 14.68 -1.97
CA VAL A 236 -12.22 15.82 -1.48
C VAL A 236 -13.32 15.33 -0.54
N GLU A 237 -14.06 14.28 -0.90
CA GLU A 237 -15.11 13.72 -0.05
C GLU A 237 -14.54 13.16 1.26
N ARG A 238 -13.37 12.48 1.20
CA ARG A 238 -12.67 12.03 2.41
C ARG A 238 -12.22 13.21 3.27
N PHE A 239 -11.77 14.31 2.68
CA PHE A 239 -11.40 15.52 3.43
C PHE A 239 -12.60 16.11 4.18
N LYS A 240 -13.75 16.23 3.52
CA LYS A 240 -15.00 16.71 4.16
C LYS A 240 -15.44 15.81 5.32
N LEU A 241 -15.37 14.50 5.14
CA LEU A 241 -15.74 13.55 6.20
C LEU A 241 -14.78 13.61 7.39
N LEU A 242 -13.48 13.71 7.14
CA LEU A 242 -12.48 13.92 8.18
C LEU A 242 -12.67 15.26 8.89
N ARG A 243 -13.10 16.31 8.18
CA ARG A 243 -13.47 17.61 8.77
C ARG A 243 -14.59 17.46 9.79
N GLN A 244 -15.63 16.69 9.48
CA GLN A 244 -16.75 16.45 10.38
C GLN A 244 -16.39 15.55 11.58
N THR A 245 -15.32 14.76 11.47
CA THR A 245 -14.94 13.74 12.47
C THR A 245 -13.58 14.03 13.10
N ALA A 246 -12.50 13.53 12.50
CA ALA A 246 -11.15 13.52 13.04
C ALA A 246 -10.55 14.93 13.22
N PHE A 247 -10.92 15.92 12.41
CA PHE A 247 -10.36 17.27 12.53
C PHE A 247 -10.95 18.04 13.72
N SER A 248 -12.14 17.67 14.19
CA SER A 248 -12.75 18.24 15.40
C SER A 248 -11.98 17.88 16.67
N ASN A 249 -11.15 16.83 16.64
CA ASN A 249 -10.29 16.44 17.76
C ASN A 249 -9.26 17.55 18.08
N PRO A 250 -9.15 18.03 19.33
CA PRO A 250 -8.15 19.02 19.77
C PRO A 250 -6.70 18.68 19.43
N SER A 251 -6.36 17.39 19.43
CA SER A 251 -5.02 16.90 19.12
C SER A 251 -4.77 16.73 17.61
N SER A 252 -5.75 17.03 16.76
CA SER A 252 -5.62 16.90 15.31
C SER A 252 -4.77 18.04 14.74
N TYR A 253 -3.73 17.69 13.98
CA TYR A 253 -2.94 18.66 13.21
C TYR A 253 -3.79 19.49 12.23
N PHE A 254 -4.91 18.91 11.79
CA PHE A 254 -5.83 19.52 10.84
C PHE A 254 -7.01 20.26 11.49
N ARG A 255 -6.96 20.48 12.81
CA ARG A 255 -7.99 21.24 13.54
C ARG A 255 -8.31 22.61 12.94
N ARG A 256 -7.32 23.27 12.34
CA ARG A 256 -7.50 24.54 11.60
C ARG A 256 -8.53 24.47 10.46
N TYR A 257 -8.84 23.28 9.96
CA TYR A 257 -9.83 23.08 8.90
C TYR A 257 -11.22 22.74 9.43
N ALA A 258 -11.37 22.46 10.73
CA ALA A 258 -12.63 22.02 11.33
C ALA A 258 -13.74 23.09 11.24
N SER A 259 -13.37 24.38 11.19
CA SER A 259 -14.31 25.50 11.11
C SER A 259 -14.65 25.96 9.69
N LEU A 260 -14.07 25.33 8.65
CA LEU A 260 -14.35 25.70 7.26
C LEU A 260 -15.77 25.32 6.86
N SER A 261 -16.43 26.16 6.04
CA SER A 261 -17.68 25.79 5.35
C SER A 261 -17.45 24.63 4.38
N ASP A 262 -18.54 24.04 3.85
CA ASP A 262 -18.44 22.95 2.87
C ASP A 262 -17.80 23.41 1.56
N GLU A 263 -18.10 24.63 1.14
CA GLU A 263 -17.50 25.29 -0.02
C GLU A 263 -16.00 25.55 0.21
N GLU A 264 -15.64 26.16 1.36
CA GLU A 264 -14.25 26.43 1.71
C GLU A 264 -13.42 25.14 1.85
N ALA A 265 -13.99 24.11 2.47
CA ALA A 265 -13.34 22.81 2.60
C ALA A 265 -13.10 22.16 1.24
N THR A 266 -14.05 22.30 0.31
CA THR A 266 -13.91 21.81 -1.06
C THR A 266 -12.80 22.56 -1.80
N GLU A 267 -12.74 23.88 -1.68
CA GLU A 267 -11.71 24.71 -2.30
C GLU A 267 -10.32 24.37 -1.77
N VAL A 268 -10.16 24.32 -0.44
CA VAL A 268 -8.90 23.96 0.22
C VAL A 268 -8.44 22.55 -0.16
N ALA A 269 -9.33 21.56 -0.10
CA ALA A 269 -9.00 20.19 -0.48
C ALA A 269 -8.60 20.10 -1.96
N THR A 270 -9.29 20.82 -2.83
CA THR A 270 -8.98 20.86 -4.27
C THR A 270 -7.62 21.51 -4.52
N GLY A 271 -7.29 22.60 -3.84
CA GLY A 271 -5.98 23.25 -3.92
C GLY A 271 -4.86 22.31 -3.49
N ILE A 272 -5.00 21.65 -2.33
CA ILE A 272 -4.02 20.65 -1.84
C ILE A 272 -3.87 19.50 -2.85
N TRP A 273 -4.97 19.02 -3.43
CA TRP A 273 -4.90 18.00 -4.46
C TRP A 273 -4.08 18.47 -5.67
N GLN A 274 -4.39 19.64 -6.22
CA GLN A 274 -3.74 20.13 -7.43
C GLN A 274 -2.23 20.36 -7.24
N GLU A 275 -1.86 20.99 -6.12
CA GLU A 275 -0.47 21.39 -5.85
C GLU A 275 0.40 20.23 -5.36
N ILE A 276 -0.17 19.31 -4.57
CA ILE A 276 0.60 18.29 -3.86
C ILE A 276 0.28 16.89 -4.39
N ASN A 277 -0.93 16.38 -4.12
CA ASN A 277 -1.22 14.96 -4.34
C ASN A 277 -1.33 14.57 -5.82
N GLY A 278 -2.01 15.39 -6.63
CA GLY A 278 -2.13 15.21 -8.08
C GLY A 278 -0.81 15.44 -8.81
N ALA A 279 -0.02 16.42 -8.38
CA ALA A 279 1.34 16.60 -8.90
C ALA A 279 2.22 15.38 -8.59
N ASN A 280 2.18 14.88 -7.36
CA ASN A 280 2.91 13.67 -6.95
C ASN A 280 2.45 12.43 -7.74
N LEU A 281 1.14 12.28 -7.93
CA LEU A 281 0.56 11.19 -8.72
C LEU A 281 1.14 11.18 -10.14
N ARG A 282 1.04 12.30 -10.86
CA ARG A 282 1.51 12.39 -12.25
C ARG A 282 3.01 12.17 -12.37
N GLN A 283 3.80 12.75 -11.46
CA GLN A 283 5.25 12.77 -11.57
C GLN A 283 5.92 11.49 -11.05
N ASN A 284 5.39 10.89 -9.98
CA ASN A 284 6.14 9.92 -9.19
C ASN A 284 5.42 8.58 -8.96
N ILE A 285 4.09 8.52 -9.07
CA ILE A 285 3.30 7.32 -8.73
C ILE A 285 2.75 6.65 -9.99
N LEU A 286 2.03 7.39 -10.83
CA LEU A 286 1.40 6.84 -12.04
C LEU A 286 2.42 6.22 -13.02
N PRO A 287 3.62 6.80 -13.24
CA PRO A 287 4.62 6.18 -14.11
C PRO A 287 5.07 4.79 -13.63
N THR A 288 4.99 4.51 -12.33
CA THR A 288 5.41 3.21 -11.78
C THR A 288 4.36 2.12 -11.96
N ARG A 289 3.13 2.45 -12.38
CA ARG A 289 2.03 1.48 -12.59
C ARG A 289 2.44 0.31 -13.46
N VAL A 290 3.22 0.57 -14.52
CA VAL A 290 3.64 -0.47 -15.46
C VAL A 290 4.64 -1.47 -14.86
N ARG A 291 5.21 -1.18 -13.69
CA ARG A 291 6.13 -2.07 -12.96
C ARG A 291 5.39 -3.14 -12.14
N ALA A 292 4.10 -2.98 -11.89
CA ALA A 292 3.33 -3.90 -11.07
C ALA A 292 3.15 -5.27 -11.74
N GLN A 293 3.06 -6.33 -10.94
CA GLN A 293 2.63 -7.64 -11.43
C GLN A 293 1.12 -7.68 -11.62
N LEU A 294 0.36 -6.97 -10.78
CA LEU A 294 -1.10 -6.88 -10.89
C LEU A 294 -1.59 -5.44 -10.78
N ILE A 295 -2.55 -5.05 -11.62
CA ILE A 295 -3.21 -3.73 -11.57
C ILE A 295 -4.70 -3.95 -11.32
N LEU A 296 -5.23 -3.33 -10.27
CA LEU A 296 -6.67 -3.24 -10.00
C LEU A 296 -7.17 -1.90 -10.54
N ASP A 297 -7.96 -1.91 -11.60
CA ASP A 297 -8.55 -0.69 -12.17
C ASP A 297 -9.96 -0.48 -11.60
N LYS A 298 -10.12 0.56 -10.77
CA LYS A 298 -11.38 0.95 -10.13
C LYS A 298 -12.14 1.95 -11.00
N GLY A 299 -13.47 1.83 -11.01
CA GLY A 299 -14.39 2.84 -11.52
C GLY A 299 -14.72 3.89 -10.47
N GLN A 300 -15.54 4.89 -10.85
CA GLN A 300 -15.95 6.04 -10.03
C GLN A 300 -16.63 5.67 -8.70
N ASP A 301 -17.23 4.49 -8.62
CA ASP A 301 -17.95 3.92 -7.47
C ASP A 301 -17.05 3.10 -6.53
N HIS A 302 -15.73 3.20 -6.71
CA HIS A 302 -14.70 2.38 -6.07
C HIS A 302 -14.74 0.89 -6.41
N MET A 303 -15.63 0.42 -7.30
CA MET A 303 -15.67 -0.99 -7.68
C MET A 303 -14.59 -1.29 -8.72
N VAL A 304 -13.90 -2.41 -8.57
CA VAL A 304 -12.92 -2.88 -9.55
C VAL A 304 -13.64 -3.33 -10.81
N GLN A 305 -13.31 -2.68 -11.93
CA GLN A 305 -13.92 -2.93 -13.24
C GLN A 305 -13.10 -3.91 -14.06
N SER A 306 -11.77 -3.86 -13.92
CA SER A 306 -10.86 -4.80 -14.58
C SER A 306 -9.62 -5.09 -13.75
N VAL A 307 -9.05 -6.26 -13.97
CA VAL A 307 -7.79 -6.70 -13.37
C VAL A 307 -6.81 -7.00 -14.48
N LYS A 308 -5.59 -6.45 -14.40
CA LYS A 308 -4.50 -6.76 -15.32
C LYS A 308 -3.43 -7.53 -14.58
N LEU A 309 -3.12 -8.74 -15.05
CA LEU A 309 -2.08 -9.60 -14.49
C LEU A 309 -0.94 -9.72 -15.49
N ARG A 310 0.29 -9.46 -15.06
CA ARG A 310 1.47 -9.59 -15.91
C ARG A 310 1.68 -11.06 -16.29
N LYS A 311 2.01 -11.31 -17.55
CA LYS A 311 2.38 -12.64 -18.04
C LYS A 311 3.72 -13.07 -17.42
N LEU A 312 3.83 -14.35 -17.08
CA LEU A 312 5.11 -14.98 -16.74
C LEU A 312 5.98 -15.14 -17.99
#